data_AF-A0A952II29-F1
#
_entry.id   AF-A0A952II29-F1
#
_cell.length_a   1.000
_cell.length_b   1.000
_cell.length_c   1.000
_cell.angle_alpha   90.00
_cell.angle_beta   90.00
_cell.angle_gamma   90.00
#
_symmetry.space_group_name_H-M   'P 1'
#
loop_
_entity.id
_entity.type
_entity.pdbx_description
1 polymer ?
#
loop_
_entity_poly.entity_id
_entity_poly.type
_entity_poly.pdbx_seq_one_letter_code
_entity_poly.pdbx_strand_id
1 'polypeptide(L)'
;MTPPSVMMFPRITLHCTCGNEFTINVMRFKNRELVCCLICGAIFPEDLGEKFVKALQDMFTVKHELENHDSGFDISFLYKSTFTQPPAPHPFEPEDFPETEHLQQG
;
A
#
# COMPACT_ATOMS: atom_id res chain seq x y z
N MET A 1 -10.07 19.78 20.93
CA MET A 1 -10.51 18.40 20.76
C MET A 1 -10.63 18.14 19.27
N THR A 2 -9.55 17.68 18.65
CA THR A 2 -9.55 17.25 17.25
C THR A 2 -10.31 15.93 17.16
N PRO A 3 -11.23 15.75 16.19
CA PRO A 3 -11.91 14.46 16.01
C PRO A 3 -10.85 13.39 15.72
N PRO A 4 -11.03 12.15 16.22
CA PRO A 4 -10.09 11.08 15.95
C PRO A 4 -10.00 10.95 14.42
N SER A 5 -8.78 11.14 13.91
CA SER A 5 -8.45 10.90 12.50
C SER A 5 -9.13 9.60 12.08
N VAL A 6 -9.98 9.66 11.05
CA VAL A 6 -10.63 8.51 10.44
C VAL A 6 -9.59 7.39 10.38
N MET A 7 -9.76 6.35 11.22
CA MET A 7 -8.80 5.25 11.28
C MET A 7 -8.77 4.67 9.86
N MET A 8 -7.71 4.97 9.11
CA MET A 8 -7.48 4.37 7.81
C MET A 8 -7.22 2.90 8.09
N PHE A 9 -8.28 2.10 8.04
CA PHE A 9 -8.16 0.67 8.21
C PHE A 9 -7.26 0.12 7.10
N PRO A 10 -6.34 -0.79 7.43
CA PRO A 10 -5.43 -1.34 6.45
C PRO A 10 -6.22 -1.96 5.31
N ARG A 11 -5.73 -1.75 4.09
CA ARG A 11 -6.22 -2.41 2.89
C ARG A 11 -5.21 -3.50 2.53
N ILE A 12 -5.72 -4.60 2.01
CA ILE A 12 -4.87 -5.68 1.48
C ILE A 12 -5.24 -5.98 0.05
N THR A 13 -4.25 -6.46 -0.69
CA THR A 13 -4.40 -6.87 -2.07
C THR A 13 -4.35 -8.39 -2.13
N LEU A 14 -5.42 -8.99 -2.65
CA LEU A 14 -5.58 -10.42 -2.81
C LEU A 14 -5.37 -10.80 -4.27
N HIS A 15 -4.68 -11.93 -4.47
CA HIS A 15 -4.44 -12.51 -5.78
C HIS A 15 -5.31 -13.75 -5.91
N CYS A 16 -6.19 -13.77 -6.91
CA CYS A 16 -7.02 -14.91 -7.22
C CYS A 16 -6.31 -15.85 -8.19
N THR A 17 -6.64 -17.15 -8.13
CA THR A 17 -6.11 -18.18 -9.04
C THR A 17 -6.50 -17.95 -10.50
N CYS A 18 -7.55 -17.17 -10.79
CA CYS A 18 -7.92 -16.77 -12.14
C CYS A 18 -7.02 -15.65 -12.72
N GLY A 19 -6.01 -15.20 -11.98
CA GLY A 19 -5.12 -14.11 -12.37
C GLY A 19 -5.62 -12.71 -12.02
N ASN A 20 -6.83 -12.59 -11.46
CA ASN A 20 -7.35 -11.30 -11.01
C ASN A 20 -6.74 -10.88 -9.67
N GLU A 21 -6.35 -9.61 -9.58
CA GLU A 21 -5.90 -8.96 -8.36
C GLU A 21 -6.96 -7.97 -7.88
N PHE A 22 -7.25 -7.93 -6.59
CA PHE A 22 -8.22 -6.99 -6.04
C PHE A 22 -7.90 -6.57 -4.61
N THR A 23 -8.20 -5.31 -4.31
CA THR A 23 -7.91 -4.70 -3.00
C THR A 23 -9.17 -4.62 -2.16
N ILE A 24 -9.10 -5.12 -0.92
CA ILE A 24 -10.20 -5.10 0.04
C ILE A 24 -9.81 -4.36 1.33
N ASN A 25 -10.81 -3.86 2.05
CA ASN A 25 -10.64 -3.40 3.42
C ASN A 25 -10.56 -4.62 4.35
N VAL A 26 -9.57 -4.66 5.24
CA VAL A 26 -9.40 -5.75 6.22
C VAL A 26 -10.62 -5.88 7.15
N MET A 27 -11.37 -4.80 7.37
CA MET A 27 -12.61 -4.83 8.16
C MET A 27 -13.65 -5.81 7.61
N ARG A 28 -13.60 -6.13 6.32
CA ARG A 28 -14.51 -7.13 5.72
C ARG A 28 -14.35 -8.50 6.38
N PHE A 29 -13.12 -8.92 6.68
CA PHE A 29 -12.88 -10.16 7.41
C PHE A 29 -13.37 -10.08 8.85
N LYS A 30 -13.15 -8.95 9.54
CA LYS A 30 -13.62 -8.75 10.92
C LYS A 30 -15.15 -8.81 11.01
N ASN A 31 -15.83 -8.26 10.02
CA ASN A 31 -17.30 -8.24 9.93
C ASN A 31 -17.89 -9.54 9.39
N ARG A 32 -17.07 -10.55 9.07
CA ARG A 32 -17.49 -11.80 8.40
C ARG A 32 -18.24 -11.55 7.09
N GLU A 33 -17.84 -10.50 6.37
CA GLU A 33 -18.37 -10.23 5.05
C GLU A 33 -17.75 -11.18 4.03
N LEU A 34 -18.57 -11.65 3.10
CA LEU A 34 -18.11 -12.49 2.00
C LEU A 34 -17.10 -11.73 1.13
N VAL A 35 -15.89 -12.28 1.03
CA VAL A 35 -14.86 -11.82 0.11
C VAL A 35 -14.77 -12.81 -1.04
N CYS A 36 -15.11 -12.37 -2.24
CA CYS A 36 -15.03 -13.20 -3.44
C CYS A 36 -14.38 -12.44 -4.60
N CYS A 37 -13.81 -13.21 -5.53
CA CYS A 37 -13.35 -12.68 -6.79
C CYS A 37 -14.56 -12.34 -7.68
N LEU A 38 -14.65 -11.10 -8.15
CA LEU A 38 -15.76 -10.67 -9.03
C LEU A 38 -15.67 -11.27 -10.45
N ILE A 39 -14.52 -11.83 -10.83
CA ILE A 39 -14.30 -12.40 -12.17
C ILE A 39 -14.72 -13.87 -12.23
N CYS A 40 -14.25 -14.71 -11.30
CA CYS A 40 -14.51 -16.15 -11.31
C CYS A 40 -15.44 -16.63 -10.18
N GLY A 41 -15.87 -15.76 -9.28
CA GLY A 41 -16.73 -16.09 -8.15
C GLY A 41 -16.05 -16.87 -7.02
N ALA A 42 -14.74 -17.15 -7.12
CA ALA A 42 -14.00 -17.87 -6.09
C ALA A 42 -14.08 -17.13 -4.74
N ILE A 43 -14.43 -17.86 -3.68
CA ILE A 43 -14.61 -17.32 -2.34
C ILE A 43 -13.29 -17.44 -1.58
N PHE A 44 -12.88 -16.35 -0.92
CA PHE A 44 -11.71 -16.35 -0.06
C PHE A 44 -12.02 -17.08 1.26
N PRO A 45 -11.12 -17.94 1.77
CA PRO A 45 -11.39 -18.69 3.00
C PRO A 45 -11.57 -17.78 4.22
N GLU A 46 -12.71 -17.90 4.89
CA GLU A 46 -13.06 -17.08 6.06
C GLU A 46 -12.08 -17.29 7.22
N ASP A 47 -11.67 -18.54 7.47
CA ASP A 47 -10.74 -18.90 8.55
C ASP A 47 -9.38 -18.21 8.39
N LEU A 48 -8.93 -18.08 7.14
CA LEU A 48 -7.69 -17.40 6.81
C LEU A 48 -7.81 -15.88 7.02
N GLY A 49 -8.99 -15.33 6.68
CA GLY A 49 -9.34 -13.94 6.97
C GLY A 49 -9.35 -13.64 8.47
N GLU A 50 -9.97 -14.50 9.28
CA GLU A 50 -9.99 -14.36 10.75
C GLU A 50 -8.57 -14.41 11.35
N LYS A 51 -7.74 -15.38 10.92
CA LYS A 51 -6.33 -15.48 11.35
C LYS A 51 -5.54 -14.22 10.99
N PHE A 52 -5.77 -13.67 9.80
CA PHE A 52 -5.11 -12.44 9.35
C PHE A 52 -5.51 -11.23 10.19
N VAL A 53 -6.81 -11.06 10.48
CA VAL A 53 -7.30 -9.99 11.36
C VAL A 53 -6.69 -10.08 12.74
N LYS A 54 -6.63 -11.29 13.31
CA LYS A 54 -6.01 -11.52 14.61
C LYS A 54 -4.53 -11.14 14.61
N ALA A 55 -3.76 -11.58 13.61
CA ALA A 55 -2.35 -11.25 13.51
C ALA A 55 -2.10 -9.73 13.42
N LEU A 56 -2.93 -9.01 12.66
CA LEU A 56 -2.86 -7.55 12.59
C LEU A 56 -3.17 -6.90 13.94
N GLN A 57 -4.21 -7.35 14.64
CA GLN A 57 -4.55 -6.84 15.97
C GLN A 57 -3.40 -7.06 16.96
N ASP A 58 -2.84 -8.27 17.00
CA ASP A 58 -1.71 -8.60 17.86
C ASP A 58 -0.50 -7.68 17.57
N MET A 59 -0.19 -7.45 16.28
CA MET A 59 0.89 -6.55 15.87
C MET A 59 0.63 -5.09 16.26
N PHE A 60 -0.60 -4.58 16.13
CA PHE A 60 -0.93 -3.22 16.58
C PHE A 60 -0.83 -3.07 18.10
N THR A 61 -1.20 -4.11 18.85
CA THR A 61 -1.02 -4.13 20.32
C THR A 61 0.46 -4.05 20.68
N VAL A 62 1.29 -4.89 20.06
CA VAL A 62 2.75 -4.86 20.28
C VAL A 62 3.35 -3.51 19.91
N LYS A 63 2.94 -2.93 18.77
CA LYS A 63 3.36 -1.58 18.37
C LYS A 63 3.03 -0.55 19.45
N HIS A 64 1.81 -0.57 19.97
CA HIS A 64 1.37 0.37 21.00
C HIS A 64 2.16 0.21 22.30
N GLU A 65 2.44 -1.03 22.72
CA GLU A 65 3.27 -1.29 23.90
C GLU A 65 4.71 -0.78 23.72
N LEU A 66 5.31 -0.99 22.54
CA LEU A 66 6.65 -0.51 22.23
C LEU A 66 6.74 1.03 22.19
N GLU A 67 5.72 1.70 21.66
CA GLU A 67 5.61 3.16 21.69
C GLU A 67 5.54 3.69 23.12
N ASN A 68 4.81 3.00 24.01
CA ASN A 68 4.72 3.38 25.42
C ASN A 68 6.03 3.13 26.20
N HIS A 69 6.89 2.25 25.69
CA HIS A 69 8.18 1.91 26.31
C HIS A 69 9.36 2.78 25.83
N ASP A 70 9.14 3.75 24.93
CA ASP A 70 10.17 4.58 24.28
C ASP A 70 11.31 3.74 23.65
N SER A 71 11.02 2.47 23.37
CA SER A 71 11.87 1.59 22.61
C SER A 71 11.77 2.04 21.16
N GLY A 72 12.82 2.69 20.63
CA GLY A 72 12.89 3.22 19.27
C GLY A 72 12.70 2.16 18.18
N PHE A 73 11.46 1.70 18.02
CA PHE A 73 11.06 0.61 17.16
C PHE A 73 10.18 1.15 16.04
N ASP A 74 10.71 1.12 14.81
CA ASP A 74 9.98 1.50 13.61
C ASP A 74 9.47 0.24 12.91
N ILE A 75 8.14 0.09 12.79
CA ILE A 75 7.54 -0.97 11.98
C ILE A 75 7.30 -0.40 10.59
N SER A 76 8.26 -0.63 9.69
CA SER A 76 8.12 -0.26 8.28
C SER A 76 7.58 -1.45 7.47
N PHE A 77 6.39 -1.30 6.89
CA PHE A 77 5.88 -2.26 5.91
C PHE A 77 6.57 -1.98 4.57
N LEU A 78 7.48 -2.86 4.16
CA LEU A 78 8.05 -2.84 2.81
C LEU A 78 6.94 -3.16 1.80
N TYR A 79 6.32 -2.13 1.24
CA TYR A 79 5.42 -2.28 0.11
C TYR A 79 6.25 -2.63 -1.13
N LYS A 80 6.31 -3.92 -1.48
CA LYS A 80 6.79 -4.32 -2.80
C LYS A 80 5.72 -3.94 -3.81
N SER A 81 5.83 -2.72 -4.32
CA SER A 81 5.06 -2.28 -5.48
C SER A 81 5.29 -3.26 -6.62
N THR A 82 4.24 -3.92 -7.10
CA THR A 82 4.26 -4.67 -8.37
C THR A 82 4.21 -3.75 -9.58
N PHE A 83 4.03 -2.44 -9.36
CA PHE A 83 4.10 -1.43 -10.39
C PHE A 83 5.55 -1.35 -10.89
N THR A 84 5.78 -1.80 -12.12
CA THR A 84 7.02 -1.53 -12.83
C THR A 84 7.17 -0.02 -12.94
N GLN A 85 8.27 0.52 -12.42
CA GLN A 85 8.57 1.93 -12.66
C GLN A 85 8.62 2.13 -14.18
N PRO A 86 8.00 3.19 -14.71
CA PRO A 86 8.19 3.53 -16.12
C PRO A 86 9.69 3.67 -16.37
N PRO A 87 10.17 3.31 -17.57
CA PRO A 87 11.57 3.52 -17.92
C PRO A 87 11.94 4.97 -17.64
N ALA A 88 13.16 5.18 -17.16
CA ALA A 88 13.66 6.53 -16.91
C ALA A 88 13.45 7.39 -18.17
N PRO A 89 13.07 8.67 -18.03
CA PRO A 89 12.97 9.56 -19.18
C PRO A 89 14.29 9.56 -19.94
N HIS A 90 14.23 9.70 -21.27
CA HIS A 90 15.42 9.82 -22.09
C HIS A 90 16.27 11.01 -21.58
N PRO A 91 17.60 10.84 -21.46
CA PRO A 91 18.48 11.96 -21.13
C PRO A 91 18.33 13.06 -22.18
N PHE A 92 18.37 14.32 -21.74
CA PHE A 92 18.37 15.45 -22.66
C PHE A 92 19.66 15.44 -23.47
N GLU A 93 19.52 15.48 -24.79
CA GLU A 93 20.62 15.67 -25.71
C GLU A 93 20.95 17.18 -25.80
N PRO A 94 22.18 17.55 -26.21
CA PRO A 94 22.55 18.96 -26.39
C PRO A 94 21.64 19.71 -27.37
N GLU A 95 20.98 18.99 -28.27
CA GLU A 95 20.03 19.47 -29.28
C GLU A 95 18.67 19.87 -28.67
N ASP A 96 18.34 19.39 -27.47
CA ASP A 96 17.11 19.71 -26.74
C ASP A 96 17.16 21.11 -26.10
N PHE A 97 18.33 21.73 -26.05
CA PHE A 97 18.53 23.06 -25.51
C PHE A 97 18.66 24.06 -26.67
N PRO A 98 17.74 25.04 -26.81
CA PRO A 98 17.91 26.07 -27.83
C PRO A 98 19.24 26.79 -27.58
N GLU A 99 20.07 26.88 -28.63
CA GLU A 99 21.35 27.57 -28.61
C GLU A 99 21.14 28.93 -27.96
N THR A 100 21.83 29.14 -26.84
CA THR A 100 21.76 30.39 -26.11
C THR A 100 22.26 31.46 -27.07
N GLU A 101 21.35 32.35 -27.51
CA GLU A 101 21.70 33.52 -28.31
C GLU A 101 22.71 34.34 -27.51
N HIS A 102 23.96 34.17 -27.91
CA HIS A 102 25.08 34.93 -27.43
C HIS A 102 25.09 36.30 -28.11
N LEU A 103 25.47 37.32 -27.31
CA LEU A 103 25.97 38.65 -27.69
C LEU A 103 24.88 39.66 -28.11
N GLN A 104 24.93 40.96 -27.77
CA GLN A 104 26.05 41.82 -27.40
C GLN A 104 25.53 43.15 -26.80
N GLN A 105 26.20 43.60 -25.72
CA GLN A 105 26.64 44.97 -25.44
C GLN A 105 25.76 46.16 -25.84
N GLY A 106 25.37 46.93 -24.82
CA GLY A 106 24.93 48.33 -24.89
C GLY A 106 24.87 48.93 -23.50
#